data_AF-A0A2S6GIB3-F1
#
_entry.id   AF-A0A2S6GIB3-F1
#
_cell.length_a   1.000
_cell.length_b   1.000
_cell.length_c   1.000
_cell.angle_alpha   90.00
_cell.angle_beta   90.00
_cell.angle_gamma   90.00
#
_symmetry.space_group_name_H-M   'P 1'
#
loop_
_entity.id
_entity.type
_entity.pdbx_description
1 polymer ?
#
loop_
_entity_poly.entity_id
_entity_poly.type
_entity_poly.pdbx_seq_one_letter_code
_entity_poly.pdbx_strand_id
1 'polypeptide(L)'
;MNVARSLIALGDDSDVIPHLDRARTVFAEIGDRYNQARASLELGSLRLNAGEPAEARRILSAALGVMVDLDAKYEQARIHEQLCAVATAMRTDESARRHLERAAELYESTGSPLAERIRRRLTGS
;
A
#
# COMPACT_ATOMS: atom_id res chain seq x y z
N MET A 1 12.47 -9.52 -12.82
CA MET A 1 13.33 -8.93 -11.77
C MET A 1 12.75 -7.57 -11.40
N ASN A 2 12.45 -7.34 -10.11
CA ASN A 2 11.79 -6.11 -9.63
C ASN A 2 12.80 -4.95 -9.60
N VAL A 3 12.76 -4.04 -10.57
CA VAL A 3 13.59 -2.83 -10.63
C VAL A 3 13.48 -2.01 -9.33
N ALA A 4 12.29 -1.98 -8.73
CA ALA A 4 12.06 -1.34 -7.42
C ALA A 4 12.91 -1.96 -6.28
N ARG A 5 13.08 -3.29 -6.26
CA ARG A 5 13.89 -3.98 -5.23
C ARG A 5 15.39 -3.82 -5.52
N SER A 6 15.79 -3.68 -6.79
CA SER A 6 17.18 -3.42 -7.19
C SER A 6 17.65 -2.00 -6.90
N LEU A 7 16.75 -1.00 -6.96
CA LEU A 7 17.09 0.38 -6.54
C LEU A 7 17.20 0.51 -5.02
N ILE A 8 16.41 -0.25 -4.26
CA ILE A 8 16.49 -0.30 -2.79
C ILE A 8 17.79 -0.98 -2.33
N ALA A 9 18.31 -1.95 -3.08
CA ALA A 9 19.50 -2.72 -2.69
C ALA A 9 20.84 -2.00 -2.95
N LEU A 10 20.85 -0.79 -3.52
CA LEU A 10 22.06 -0.04 -3.88
C LEU A 10 22.29 1.23 -3.04
N GLY A 11 21.41 1.55 -2.09
CA GLY A 11 21.56 2.71 -1.20
C GLY A 11 21.61 2.26 0.25
N ASP A 12 22.57 2.79 1.01
CA ASP A 12 22.69 2.59 2.46
C ASP A 12 21.33 2.74 3.17
N ASP A 13 21.13 1.89 4.20
CA ASP A 13 19.89 1.71 4.98
C ASP A 13 19.38 2.96 5.74
N SER A 14 19.89 4.16 5.46
CA SER A 14 19.43 5.43 6.05
C SER A 14 18.52 6.28 5.16
N ASP A 15 18.34 5.97 3.86
CA ASP A 15 17.65 6.90 2.91
C ASP A 15 16.53 6.25 2.04
N VAL A 16 15.79 5.28 2.58
CA VAL A 16 14.72 4.58 1.83
C VAL A 16 13.61 5.53 1.33
N ILE A 17 13.28 6.58 2.08
CA ILE A 17 12.23 7.55 1.71
C ILE A 17 12.64 8.38 0.46
N PRO A 18 13.81 9.07 0.44
CA PRO A 18 14.29 9.75 -0.76
C PRO A 18 14.39 8.84 -1.98
N HIS A 19 14.79 7.57 -1.81
CA HIS A 19 14.86 6.61 -2.90
C HIS A 19 13.49 6.28 -3.49
N LEU A 20 12.46 6.11 -2.65
CA LEU A 20 11.11 5.84 -3.12
C LEU A 20 10.50 7.06 -3.83
N ASP A 21 10.74 8.28 -3.36
CA ASP A 21 10.29 9.49 -4.05
C ASP A 21 11.00 9.67 -5.41
N ARG A 22 12.28 9.36 -5.48
CA ARG A 22 13.01 9.33 -6.76
C ARG A 22 12.45 8.26 -7.70
N ALA A 23 12.19 7.05 -7.21
CA ALA A 23 11.62 5.98 -8.01
C ALA A 23 10.23 6.37 -8.56
N ARG A 24 9.37 6.97 -7.73
CA ARG A 24 8.06 7.49 -8.17
C ARG A 24 8.20 8.52 -9.29
N THR A 25 9.17 9.42 -9.18
CA THR A 25 9.43 10.45 -10.20
C THR A 25 9.87 9.82 -11.52
N VAL A 26 10.85 8.90 -11.48
CA VAL A 26 11.31 8.19 -12.68
C VAL A 26 10.19 7.40 -13.33
N PHE A 27 9.38 6.67 -12.55
CA PHE A 27 8.24 5.93 -13.08
C PHE A 27 7.18 6.84 -13.70
N ALA A 28 6.97 8.04 -13.14
CA ALA A 28 6.08 9.04 -13.72
C ALA A 28 6.59 9.54 -15.08
N GLU A 29 7.88 9.86 -15.17
CA GLU A 29 8.52 10.36 -16.40
C GLU A 29 8.45 9.36 -17.55
N ILE A 30 8.58 8.06 -17.25
CA ILE A 30 8.49 7.00 -18.27
C ILE A 30 7.06 6.46 -18.48
N GLY A 31 6.06 7.01 -17.78
CA GLY A 31 4.66 6.60 -17.88
C GLY A 31 4.32 5.25 -17.24
N ASP A 32 5.18 4.69 -16.39
CA ASP A 32 4.95 3.43 -15.66
C ASP A 32 4.08 3.67 -14.42
N ARG A 33 2.78 3.87 -14.66
CA ARG A 33 1.79 4.15 -13.62
C ARG A 33 1.72 3.04 -12.55
N TYR A 34 1.93 1.78 -12.94
CA TYR A 34 1.87 0.65 -12.02
C TYR A 34 3.01 0.71 -11.00
N ASN A 35 4.26 0.83 -11.46
CA ASN A 35 5.40 0.87 -10.55
C ASN A 35 5.49 2.20 -9.78
N GLN A 36 4.99 3.31 -10.35
CA GLN A 36 4.80 4.57 -9.61
C GLN A 36 3.85 4.38 -8.41
N ALA A 37 2.71 3.72 -8.61
CA ALA A 37 1.75 3.47 -7.55
C ALA A 37 2.28 2.44 -6.52
N ARG A 38 3.05 1.43 -6.95
CA ARG A 38 3.73 0.52 -6.01
C ARG A 38 4.75 1.24 -5.13
N ALA A 39 5.58 2.10 -5.70
CA ALA A 39 6.52 2.89 -4.92
C ALA A 39 5.78 3.85 -3.95
N SER A 40 4.61 4.36 -4.34
CA SER A 40 3.74 5.14 -3.46
C SER A 40 3.16 4.30 -2.30
N LEU A 41 2.76 3.05 -2.54
CA LEU A 41 2.32 2.12 -1.49
C LEU A 41 3.42 1.93 -0.43
N GLU A 42 4.65 1.63 -0.85
CA GLU A 42 5.78 1.43 0.08
C GLU A 42 6.09 2.72 0.86
N LEU A 43 6.06 3.89 0.20
CA LEU A 43 6.26 5.18 0.87
C LEU A 43 5.17 5.46 1.90
N GLY A 44 3.91 5.18 1.57
CA GLY A 44 2.80 5.33 2.51
C GLY A 44 2.96 4.46 3.76
N SER A 45 3.47 3.24 3.61
CA SER A 45 3.78 2.36 4.74
C SER A 45 4.89 2.93 5.63
N LEU A 46 5.97 3.47 5.04
CA LEU A 46 7.05 4.12 5.79
C LEU A 46 6.56 5.36 6.56
N ARG A 47 5.70 6.18 5.93
CA ARG A 47 5.09 7.35 6.59
C ARG A 47 4.23 6.95 7.79
N LEU A 48 3.48 5.85 7.67
CA LEU A 48 2.73 5.32 8.82
C LEU A 48 3.68 4.90 9.95
N ASN A 49 4.74 4.16 9.63
CA ASN A 49 5.74 3.71 10.62
C ASN A 49 6.49 4.88 11.26
N ALA A 50 6.65 6.00 10.56
CA ALA A 50 7.22 7.25 11.07
C ALA A 50 6.24 8.05 11.97
N GLY A 51 5.02 7.55 12.20
CA GLY A 51 4.02 8.24 13.01
C GLY A 51 3.29 9.36 12.25
N GLU A 52 3.28 9.32 10.92
CA GLU A 52 2.64 10.30 10.04
C GLU A 52 1.39 9.71 9.34
N PRO A 53 0.35 9.26 10.08
CA PRO A 53 -0.79 8.53 9.50
C PRO A 53 -1.62 9.36 8.52
N ALA A 54 -1.68 10.69 8.70
CA ALA A 54 -2.39 11.58 7.78
C ALA A 54 -1.72 11.61 6.39
N GLU A 55 -0.38 11.64 6.35
CA GLU A 55 0.38 11.63 5.10
C GLU A 55 0.36 10.25 4.46
N ALA A 56 0.49 9.19 5.26
CA ALA A 56 0.29 7.81 4.81
C ALA A 56 -1.07 7.64 4.12
N ARG A 57 -2.15 8.11 4.74
CA ARG A 57 -3.51 8.06 4.16
C ARG A 57 -3.57 8.71 2.78
N ARG A 58 -2.99 9.91 2.65
CA ARG A 58 -3.01 10.69 1.40
C ARG A 58 -2.29 9.94 0.29
N ILE A 59 -1.08 9.45 0.55
CA ILE A 59 -0.26 8.73 -0.43
C ILE A 59 -0.92 7.39 -0.82
N LEU A 60 -1.40 6.63 0.17
CA LEU A 60 -2.05 5.34 -0.05
C LEU A 60 -3.36 5.49 -0.84
N SER A 61 -4.16 6.52 -0.57
CA SER A 61 -5.40 6.77 -1.31
C SER A 61 -5.14 7.10 -2.78
N ALA A 62 -4.08 7.87 -3.06
CA ALA A 62 -3.66 8.15 -4.44
C ALA A 62 -3.17 6.88 -5.16
N ALA A 63 -2.37 6.05 -4.48
CA ALA A 63 -1.92 4.77 -5.02
C ALA A 63 -3.12 3.82 -5.30
N LEU A 64 -4.13 3.82 -4.43
CA LEU A 64 -5.32 3.00 -4.59
C LEU A 64 -6.07 3.38 -5.87
N GLY A 65 -6.28 4.68 -6.12
CA GLY A 65 -6.95 5.15 -7.34
C GLY A 65 -6.28 4.63 -8.61
N VAL A 66 -4.94 4.69 -8.67
CA VAL A 66 -4.19 4.14 -9.81
C VAL A 66 -4.34 2.62 -9.92
N MET A 67 -4.30 1.88 -8.80
CA MET A 67 -4.45 0.43 -8.82
C MET A 67 -5.87 -0.02 -9.17
N VAL A 68 -6.88 0.81 -8.89
CA VAL A 68 -8.27 0.62 -9.36
C VAL A 68 -8.35 0.83 -10.87
N ASP A 69 -7.80 1.92 -11.40
CA ASP A 69 -7.77 2.18 -12.84
C ASP A 69 -7.09 1.06 -13.64
N LEU A 70 -6.09 0.41 -13.05
CA LEU A 70 -5.31 -0.67 -13.66
C LEU A 70 -5.89 -2.07 -13.41
N ASP A 71 -7.02 -2.19 -12.70
CA ASP A 71 -7.60 -3.46 -12.21
C ASP A 71 -6.59 -4.37 -11.49
N ALA A 72 -5.62 -3.78 -10.79
CA ALA A 72 -4.57 -4.49 -10.07
C ALA A 72 -5.06 -4.98 -8.68
N LYS A 73 -6.03 -5.90 -8.67
CA LYS A 73 -6.77 -6.33 -7.46
C LYS A 73 -5.90 -6.75 -6.29
N TYR A 74 -4.79 -7.45 -6.54
CA TYR A 74 -3.87 -7.86 -5.49
C TYR A 74 -3.19 -6.65 -4.81
N GLU A 75 -2.78 -5.64 -5.59
CA GLU A 75 -2.18 -4.42 -5.03
C GLU A 75 -3.24 -3.53 -4.37
N GLN A 76 -4.48 -3.50 -4.88
CA GLN A 76 -5.61 -2.86 -4.20
C GLN A 76 -5.82 -3.45 -2.79
N ALA A 77 -5.77 -4.79 -2.65
CA ALA A 77 -5.91 -5.46 -1.36
C ALA A 77 -4.79 -5.06 -0.38
N ARG A 78 -3.53 -5.03 -0.85
CA ARG A 78 -2.38 -4.57 -0.05
C ARG A 78 -2.54 -3.13 0.44
N ILE A 79 -3.01 -2.23 -0.43
CA ILE A 79 -3.26 -0.84 -0.06
C ILE A 79 -4.39 -0.74 0.98
N HIS A 80 -5.46 -1.52 0.83
CA HIS A 80 -6.52 -1.59 1.82
C HIS A 80 -6.05 -2.10 3.20
N GLU A 81 -5.14 -3.08 3.27
CA GLU A 81 -4.52 -3.47 4.54
C GLU A 81 -3.76 -2.31 5.21
N GLN A 82 -3.01 -1.53 4.43
CA GLN A 82 -2.29 -0.36 4.95
C GLN A 82 -3.25 0.75 5.39
N LEU A 83 -4.32 1.00 4.64
CA LEU A 83 -5.37 1.96 5.02
C LEU A 83 -6.15 1.52 6.28
N CYS A 84 -6.33 0.22 6.50
CA CYS A 84 -6.82 -0.30 7.78
C CYS A 84 -5.87 0.07 8.92
N ALA A 85 -4.56 -0.14 8.76
CA ALA A 85 -3.58 0.22 9.78
C ALA A 85 -3.54 1.74 10.05
N VAL A 86 -3.63 2.56 9.00
CA VAL A 86 -3.79 4.03 9.12
C VAL A 86 -5.05 4.38 9.92
N ALA A 87 -6.20 3.79 9.58
CA ALA A 87 -7.45 4.05 10.25
C ALA A 87 -7.41 3.68 11.74
N THR A 88 -6.76 2.56 12.09
CA THR A 88 -6.49 2.15 13.48
C THR A 88 -5.59 3.15 14.19
N ALA A 89 -4.48 3.59 13.58
CA ALA A 89 -3.60 4.60 14.16
C ALA A 89 -4.31 5.95 14.40
N MET A 90 -5.31 6.28 13.56
CA MET A 90 -6.16 7.46 13.71
C MET A 90 -7.37 7.26 14.63
N ARG A 91 -7.56 6.07 15.22
CA ARG A 91 -8.72 5.70 16.06
C ARG A 91 -10.06 5.87 15.34
N THR A 92 -10.11 5.37 14.10
CA THR A 92 -11.30 5.38 13.23
C THR A 92 -11.76 3.96 12.90
N ASP A 93 -12.30 3.27 13.90
CA ASP A 93 -12.52 1.82 13.87
C ASP A 93 -13.45 1.35 12.75
N GLU A 94 -14.52 2.10 12.47
CA GLU A 94 -15.44 1.77 11.36
C GLU A 94 -14.74 1.86 9.99
N SER A 95 -13.82 2.81 9.81
CA SER A 95 -13.02 2.90 8.58
C SER A 95 -12.00 1.76 8.48
N ALA A 96 -11.42 1.34 9.62
CA ALA A 96 -10.49 0.23 9.66
C ALA A 96 -11.16 -1.08 9.24
N ARG A 97 -12.35 -1.38 9.80
CA ARG A 97 -13.14 -2.56 9.45
C ARG A 97 -13.48 -2.61 7.96
N ARG A 98 -13.99 -1.52 7.38
CA ARG A 98 -14.32 -1.44 5.95
C ARG A 98 -13.13 -1.72 5.05
N HIS A 99 -11.96 -1.17 5.38
CA HIS A 99 -10.75 -1.44 4.61
C HIS A 99 -10.31 -2.90 4.73
N LEU A 100 -10.43 -3.49 5.91
CA LEU A 100 -10.08 -4.88 6.12
C LEU A 100 -11.03 -5.85 5.39
N GLU A 101 -12.34 -5.55 5.37
CA GLU A 101 -13.33 -6.27 4.56
C GLU A 101 -12.99 -6.21 3.07
N ARG A 102 -12.71 -5.00 2.57
CA ARG A 102 -12.37 -4.82 1.16
C ARG A 102 -11.10 -5.56 0.76
N ALA A 103 -10.09 -5.61 1.65
CA ALA A 103 -8.89 -6.40 1.42
C ALA A 103 -9.19 -7.92 1.34
N ALA A 104 -10.08 -8.43 2.19
CA ALA A 104 -10.48 -9.85 2.16
C ALA A 104 -11.16 -10.22 0.84
N GLU A 105 -12.16 -9.44 0.42
CA GLU A 105 -12.88 -9.64 -0.86
C GLU A 105 -11.92 -9.64 -2.06
N LEU A 106 -10.99 -8.68 -2.10
CA LEU A 106 -10.04 -8.57 -3.19
C LEU A 106 -9.06 -9.74 -3.21
N TYR A 107 -8.51 -10.15 -2.06
CA TYR A 107 -7.64 -11.33 -2.01
C TYR A 107 -8.38 -12.60 -2.44
N GLU A 108 -9.62 -12.78 -2.02
CA GLU A 108 -10.45 -13.90 -2.44
C GLU A 108 -10.68 -13.91 -3.95
N SER A 109 -10.97 -12.75 -4.54
CA SER A 109 -11.15 -12.61 -5.99
C SER A 109 -9.89 -12.96 -6.79
N THR A 110 -8.71 -12.92 -6.16
CA THR A 110 -7.43 -13.30 -6.76
C THR A 110 -6.98 -14.73 -6.41
N GLY A 111 -7.76 -15.47 -5.60
CA GLY A 111 -7.37 -16.78 -5.09
C GLY A 111 -6.21 -16.75 -4.10
N SER A 112 -5.92 -15.58 -3.50
CA SER A 112 -4.79 -15.41 -2.59
C SER A 112 -5.05 -16.07 -1.24
N PRO A 113 -4.10 -16.88 -0.71
CA PRO A 113 -4.24 -17.48 0.62
C PRO A 113 -4.27 -16.42 1.75
N LEU A 114 -3.93 -15.17 1.44
CA LEU A 114 -4.04 -14.06 2.40
C LEU A 114 -5.49 -13.76 2.78
N ALA A 115 -6.49 -14.12 1.97
CA ALA A 115 -7.90 -13.89 2.27
C ALA A 115 -8.29 -14.46 3.64
N GLU A 116 -7.88 -15.70 3.93
CA GLU A 116 -8.18 -16.38 5.20
C GLU A 116 -7.47 -15.75 6.41
N ARG A 117 -6.25 -15.23 6.20
CA ARG A 117 -5.55 -14.45 7.24
C ARG A 117 -6.32 -13.18 7.59
N ILE A 118 -6.87 -12.48 6.59
CA ILE A 118 -7.62 -11.25 6.80
C ILE A 118 -8.96 -11.52 7.48
N ARG A 119 -9.69 -12.56 7.07
CA ARG A 119 -10.96 -12.95 7.71
C ARG A 119 -10.80 -13.24 9.19
N ARG A 120 -9.75 -13.96 9.59
CA ARG A 120 -9.47 -14.22 11.02
C ARG A 120 -9.25 -12.94 11.83
N ARG A 121 -8.67 -11.90 11.23
CA ARG A 121 -8.53 -10.58 11.87
C ARG A 121 -9.87 -9.85 12.02
N LEU A 122 -10.79 -10.02 11.06
CA LEU A 122 -12.15 -9.45 11.13
C LEU A 122 -13.02 -10.13 12.18
N THR A 123 -12.88 -11.44 12.36
CA THR A 123 -13.69 -12.20 13.34
C THR A 123 -13.10 -12.18 14.75
N GLY A 124 -11.85 -11.72 14.91
CA GLY A 124 -11.11 -11.73 16.17
C GLY A 124 -11.00 -10.39 16.90
N SER A 125 -11.64 -9.32 16.38
CA SER A 125 -11.74 -8.00 17.03
C SER A 125 -13.13 -7.79 17.63
#